data_AF-A0A2V6VYZ0-F1
#
_entry.id   AF-A0A2V6VYZ0-F1
#
_cell.length_a   1.000
_cell.length_b   1.000
_cell.length_c   1.000
_cell.angle_alpha   90.00
_cell.angle_beta   90.00
_cell.angle_gamma   90.00
#
_symmetry.space_group_name_H-M   'P 1'
#
loop_
_entity.id
_entity.type
_entity.pdbx_description
1 polymer ?
#
loop_
_entity_poly.entity_id
_entity_poly.type
_entity_poly.pdbx_seq_one_letter_code
_entity_poly.pdbx_strand_id
1 'polypeptide(L)'
;MSPRASSVYRCQECGFASPKPGTCPDCLRASGAYVQLVEERAEAPARARRGGAPASGRPQPLKDVVLDAGERLPTGIAELDRVLGGGVVRGSLVLIGGEPGAGKCVTGDTRVFDPATGDYLPITALRDRAASVLSIDEKSLLLHRSSVQVFHERGIHRVIELRTRLGRTLRCTPDHPLLTEDGWQQAGSLKCGARIASPRTLPHFGHEAMTDESIKLIASILSDGSAQSAIDVTTALSGVQDDLRAIADAFGMRLTAYEKPRNAARQYRFVSMNDAADRADARREFAAALRRTRRNLHCSWQEWARRANGSFGLL
;
A
#
# COMPACT_ATOMS: atom_id res chain seq x y z
N MET A 1 -41.25 -25.07 -48.35
CA MET A 1 -42.16 -23.92 -48.10
C MET A 1 -41.28 -22.72 -47.73
N SER A 2 -41.22 -21.68 -48.57
CA SER A 2 -40.46 -20.48 -48.23
C SER A 2 -41.07 -19.80 -47.00
N PRO A 3 -40.27 -19.33 -46.02
CA PRO A 3 -40.80 -18.57 -44.91
C PRO A 3 -41.41 -17.27 -45.45
N ARG A 4 -42.69 -17.05 -45.18
CA ARG A 4 -43.35 -15.78 -45.50
C ARG A 4 -42.69 -14.68 -44.68
N ALA A 5 -42.20 -13.64 -45.35
CA ALA A 5 -41.69 -12.45 -44.70
C ALA A 5 -42.80 -11.84 -43.83
N SER A 6 -42.55 -11.63 -42.54
CA SER A 6 -43.46 -10.92 -41.66
C SER A 6 -43.34 -9.42 -41.94
N SER A 7 -44.39 -8.81 -42.49
CA SER A 7 -44.46 -7.35 -42.67
C SER A 7 -44.49 -6.65 -41.31
N VAL A 8 -43.78 -5.50 -41.20
CA VAL A 8 -43.84 -4.62 -40.02
C VAL A 8 -44.35 -3.26 -40.49
N TYR A 9 -45.30 -2.67 -39.77
CA TYR A 9 -45.90 -1.37 -40.08
C TYR A 9 -45.24 -0.29 -39.22
N ARG A 10 -44.68 0.75 -39.84
CA ARG A 10 -43.93 1.81 -39.15
C ARG A 10 -44.56 3.18 -39.36
N CYS A 11 -44.59 3.99 -38.31
CA CYS A 11 -44.94 5.41 -38.36
C CYS A 11 -43.78 6.19 -38.96
N GLN A 12 -44.02 6.92 -40.05
CA GLN A 12 -42.98 7.70 -40.74
C GLN A 12 -42.61 9.00 -40.00
N GLU A 13 -43.34 9.37 -38.96
CA GLU A 13 -43.11 10.60 -38.20
C GLU A 13 -42.33 10.36 -36.90
N CYS A 14 -42.74 9.36 -36.11
CA CYS A 14 -42.09 9.07 -34.82
C CYS A 14 -41.31 7.74 -34.79
N GLY A 15 -41.42 6.91 -35.84
CA GLY A 15 -40.69 5.64 -35.93
C GLY A 15 -41.32 4.45 -35.18
N PHE A 16 -42.46 4.62 -34.50
CA PHE A 16 -43.19 3.53 -33.83
C PHE A 16 -43.50 2.40 -34.81
N ALA A 17 -43.29 1.14 -34.41
CA ALA A 17 -43.49 -0.05 -35.25
C ALA A 17 -44.47 -1.05 -34.63
N SER A 18 -45.34 -1.62 -35.46
CA SER A 18 -46.37 -2.59 -35.09
C SER A 18 -46.41 -3.76 -36.08
N PRO A 19 -46.70 -5.00 -35.63
CA PRO A 19 -46.93 -6.14 -36.51
C PRO A 19 -48.31 -6.11 -37.20
N LYS A 20 -49.18 -5.14 -36.86
CA LYS A 20 -50.52 -4.96 -37.43
C LYS A 20 -50.67 -3.56 -38.04
N PRO A 21 -51.41 -3.42 -39.15
CA PRO A 21 -51.74 -2.11 -39.71
C PRO A 21 -52.64 -1.32 -38.75
N GLY A 22 -52.55 0.00 -38.81
CA GLY A 22 -53.41 0.89 -38.02
C GLY A 22 -52.84 2.29 -37.89
N THR A 23 -53.48 3.10 -37.05
CA THR A 23 -53.02 4.45 -36.71
C THR A 23 -51.94 4.39 -35.63
N CYS A 24 -50.92 5.24 -35.72
CA CYS A 24 -49.86 5.37 -34.73
C CYS A 24 -50.42 5.87 -33.37
N PRO A 25 -50.34 5.07 -32.30
CA PRO A 25 -50.83 5.48 -30.98
C PRO A 25 -49.94 6.56 -30.34
N ASP A 26 -48.68 6.66 -30.74
CA ASP A 26 -47.72 7.60 -30.14
C ASP A 26 -47.94 9.03 -30.64
N CYS A 27 -48.03 9.25 -31.96
CA CYS A 27 -48.38 10.57 -32.50
C CYS A 27 -49.77 11.04 -32.05
N LEU A 28 -50.73 10.11 -31.97
CA LEU A 28 -52.07 10.43 -31.49
C LEU A 28 -52.05 10.91 -30.04
N ARG A 29 -51.26 10.26 -29.16
CA ARG A 29 -51.13 10.67 -27.76
C ARG A 29 -50.30 11.94 -27.58
N ALA A 30 -49.25 12.12 -28.37
CA ALA A 30 -48.31 13.22 -28.20
C ALA A 30 -48.81 14.55 -28.80
N SER A 31 -49.52 14.49 -29.93
CA SER A 31 -49.91 15.68 -30.70
C SER A 31 -51.37 15.70 -31.15
N GLY A 32 -52.12 14.63 -30.91
CA GLY A 32 -53.47 14.47 -31.47
C GLY A 32 -53.50 14.11 -32.95
N ALA A 33 -52.34 13.95 -33.59
CA ALA A 33 -52.25 13.67 -35.02
C ALA A 33 -52.61 12.22 -35.37
N TYR A 34 -53.46 12.06 -36.39
CA TYR A 34 -53.88 10.76 -36.93
C TYR A 34 -52.92 10.29 -38.04
N VAL A 35 -51.78 9.74 -37.62
CA VAL A 35 -50.74 9.25 -38.55
C VAL A 35 -50.95 7.77 -38.84
N GLN A 36 -51.06 7.38 -40.11
CA GLN A 36 -51.19 5.96 -40.50
C GLN A 36 -49.83 5.26 -40.48
N LEU A 37 -49.80 4.02 -40.00
CA LEU A 37 -48.62 3.17 -40.11
C LEU A 37 -48.49 2.64 -41.54
N VAL A 38 -47.32 2.83 -42.13
CA VAL A 38 -47.02 2.37 -43.49
C VAL A 38 -46.34 1.00 -43.43
N GLU A 39 -46.74 0.08 -44.30
CA GLU A 39 -46.12 -1.24 -44.39
C GLU A 39 -44.69 -1.11 -44.91
N GLU A 40 -43.72 -1.44 -44.07
CA GLU A 40 -42.35 -1.64 -44.49
C GLU A 40 -42.13 -3.14 -44.69
N ARG A 41 -41.94 -3.54 -45.94
CA ARG A 41 -41.35 -4.84 -46.22
C ARG A 41 -39.91 -4.76 -45.77
N ALA A 42 -39.60 -5.44 -44.67
CA ALA A 42 -38.22 -5.67 -44.29
C ALA A 42 -37.53 -6.43 -45.43
N GLU A 43 -36.71 -5.75 -46.23
CA GLU A 43 -35.69 -6.43 -47.02
C GLU A 43 -34.85 -7.21 -46.02
N ALA A 44 -34.76 -8.53 -46.24
CA ALA A 44 -33.97 -9.38 -45.37
C ALA A 44 -32.56 -8.79 -45.33
N PRO A 45 -32.06 -8.33 -44.16
CA PRO A 45 -30.71 -7.79 -44.11
C PRO A 45 -29.79 -8.90 -44.61
N ALA A 46 -28.96 -8.58 -45.62
CA ALA A 46 -27.89 -9.44 -46.04
C ALA A 46 -27.12 -9.81 -44.78
N ARG A 47 -27.25 -11.08 -44.34
CA ARG A 47 -26.68 -11.54 -43.08
C ARG A 47 -25.17 -11.27 -43.16
N ALA A 48 -24.73 -10.19 -42.50
CA ALA A 48 -23.36 -10.06 -42.09
C ALA A 48 -23.03 -11.37 -41.36
N ARG A 49 -22.04 -12.09 -41.88
CA ARG A 49 -21.54 -13.34 -41.30
C ARG A 49 -20.99 -13.01 -39.91
N ARG A 50 -21.87 -12.96 -38.91
CA ARG A 50 -21.49 -13.24 -37.53
C ARG A 50 -20.84 -14.61 -37.61
N GLY A 51 -19.59 -14.72 -37.16
CA GLY A 51 -18.87 -15.99 -37.09
C GLY A 51 -19.70 -16.96 -36.27
N GLY A 52 -20.53 -17.73 -36.97
CA GLY A 52 -21.22 -18.86 -36.42
C GLY A 52 -20.18 -19.93 -36.18
N ALA A 53 -20.32 -20.64 -35.06
CA ALA A 53 -19.75 -21.97 -34.92
C ALA A 53 -19.98 -22.76 -36.23
N PRO A 54 -18.99 -23.54 -36.69
CA PRO A 54 -19.06 -24.20 -37.99
C PRO A 54 -20.37 -24.97 -38.11
N ALA A 55 -21.08 -24.75 -39.21
CA ALA A 55 -22.32 -25.46 -39.47
C ALA A 55 -22.04 -26.95 -39.68
N SER A 56 -22.73 -27.75 -38.85
CA SER A 56 -23.16 -29.14 -39.06
C SER A 56 -22.09 -30.23 -39.19
N GLY A 57 -21.57 -30.71 -38.06
CA GLY A 57 -21.40 -32.15 -37.91
C GLY A 57 -22.78 -32.82 -37.85
N ARG A 58 -22.94 -34.00 -38.48
CA ARG A 58 -24.10 -34.86 -38.18
C ARG A 58 -24.14 -35.10 -36.66
N PRO A 59 -25.32 -35.20 -36.02
CA PRO A 59 -25.39 -35.64 -34.64
C PRO A 59 -24.64 -36.96 -34.49
N GLN A 60 -23.57 -36.96 -33.72
CA GLN A 60 -22.76 -38.14 -33.45
C GLN A 60 -23.12 -38.67 -32.05
N PRO A 61 -23.18 -40.00 -31.87
CA PRO A 61 -23.21 -40.58 -30.54
C PRO A 61 -22.04 -40.04 -29.72
N LEU A 62 -22.26 -39.75 -28.42
CA LEU A 62 -21.23 -39.16 -27.56
C LEU A 62 -19.92 -39.97 -27.53
N LYS A 63 -20.01 -41.30 -27.69
CA LYS A 63 -18.86 -42.22 -27.78
C LYS A 63 -17.98 -42.01 -29.02
N ASP A 64 -18.52 -41.39 -30.06
CA ASP A 64 -17.85 -41.18 -31.35
C ASP A 64 -17.32 -39.74 -31.47
N VAL A 65 -17.50 -38.91 -30.44
CA VAL A 65 -16.97 -37.54 -30.37
C VAL A 65 -15.47 -37.61 -30.11
N VAL A 66 -14.69 -37.21 -31.11
CA VAL A 66 -13.24 -37.02 -30.96
C VAL A 66 -13.00 -35.73 -30.18
N LEU A 67 -12.39 -35.85 -28.99
CA LEU A 67 -12.00 -34.71 -28.18
C LEU A 67 -10.70 -34.12 -28.73
N ASP A 68 -10.79 -32.93 -29.33
CA ASP A 68 -9.63 -32.10 -29.61
C ASP A 68 -9.32 -31.24 -28.38
N ALA A 69 -8.06 -31.24 -27.92
CA ALA A 69 -7.63 -30.46 -26.77
C ALA A 69 -7.69 -28.94 -27.02
N GLY A 70 -7.86 -28.53 -28.28
CA GLY A 70 -7.96 -27.15 -28.70
C GLY A 70 -6.63 -26.40 -28.56
N GLU A 71 -6.46 -25.34 -29.34
CA GLU A 71 -5.29 -24.46 -29.20
C GLU A 71 -5.36 -23.71 -27.85
N ARG A 72 -4.31 -23.85 -27.05
CA ARG A 72 -4.16 -23.12 -25.78
C ARG A 72 -3.44 -21.80 -26.01
N LEU A 73 -4.02 -20.73 -25.50
CA LEU A 73 -3.45 -19.40 -25.52
C LEU A 73 -2.78 -19.11 -24.17
N PRO A 74 -1.46 -18.84 -24.13
CA PRO A 74 -0.81 -18.46 -22.89
C PRO A 74 -1.39 -17.14 -22.38
N THR A 75 -1.62 -17.06 -21.07
CA THR A 75 -2.11 -15.83 -20.41
C THR A 75 -0.97 -14.84 -20.14
N GLY A 76 0.28 -15.32 -20.15
CA GLY A 76 1.45 -14.53 -19.77
C GLY A 76 1.73 -14.53 -18.27
N ILE A 77 0.89 -15.22 -17.47
CA ILE A 77 1.10 -15.42 -16.03
C ILE A 77 1.51 -16.88 -15.83
N ALA A 78 2.80 -17.14 -15.62
CA ALA A 78 3.37 -18.49 -15.61
C ALA A 78 2.65 -19.47 -14.68
N GLU A 79 2.27 -19.04 -13.48
CA GLU A 79 1.54 -19.88 -12.51
C GLU A 79 0.11 -20.17 -12.94
N LEU A 80 -0.57 -19.20 -13.54
CA LEU A 80 -1.91 -19.41 -14.07
C LEU A 80 -1.86 -20.35 -15.28
N ASP A 81 -0.90 -20.16 -16.17
CA ASP A 81 -0.68 -21.05 -17.31
C ASP A 81 -0.36 -22.48 -16.86
N ARG A 82 0.45 -22.66 -15.81
CA ARG A 82 0.71 -23.98 -15.21
C ARG A 82 -0.58 -24.64 -14.71
N VAL A 83 -1.40 -23.93 -13.94
CA VAL A 83 -2.66 -24.45 -13.40
C VAL A 83 -3.65 -24.78 -14.53
N LEU A 84 -3.65 -23.99 -15.60
CA LEU A 84 -4.50 -24.21 -16.76
C LEU A 84 -3.95 -25.24 -17.75
N GLY A 85 -2.74 -25.77 -17.54
CA GLY A 85 -2.12 -26.75 -18.43
C GLY A 85 -1.55 -26.17 -19.73
N GLY A 86 -0.94 -24.98 -19.66
CA GLY A 86 -0.33 -24.26 -20.78
C GLY A 86 -1.14 -23.08 -21.31
N GLY A 87 -2.17 -22.63 -20.58
CA GLY A 87 -3.01 -21.48 -20.94
C GLY A 87 -4.48 -21.81 -21.21
N VAL A 88 -5.25 -20.81 -21.64
CA VAL A 88 -6.71 -20.90 -21.84
C VAL A 88 -7.06 -21.48 -23.20
N VAL A 89 -8.08 -22.34 -23.27
CA VAL A 89 -8.61 -22.84 -24.56
C VAL A 89 -9.59 -21.82 -25.13
N ARG A 90 -9.51 -21.52 -26.43
CA ARG A 90 -10.46 -20.60 -27.08
C ARG A 90 -11.91 -21.07 -26.89
N GLY A 91 -12.78 -20.15 -26.45
CA GLY A 91 -14.19 -20.46 -26.20
C GLY A 91 -14.48 -21.21 -24.90
N SER A 92 -13.46 -21.45 -24.07
CA SER A 92 -13.66 -22.03 -22.73
C SER A 92 -14.15 -21.00 -21.72
N LEU A 93 -14.93 -21.47 -20.73
CA LEU A 93 -15.24 -20.75 -19.51
C LEU A 93 -14.41 -21.35 -18.39
N VAL A 94 -13.51 -20.57 -17.80
CA VAL A 94 -12.65 -21.00 -16.69
C VAL A 94 -13.04 -20.23 -15.44
N LEU A 95 -13.58 -20.94 -14.44
CA LEU A 95 -13.81 -20.39 -13.12
C LEU A 95 -12.54 -20.54 -12.29
N ILE A 96 -11.91 -19.42 -11.95
CA ILE A 96 -10.74 -19.39 -11.06
C ILE A 96 -11.24 -19.09 -9.65
N GLY A 97 -11.16 -20.10 -8.78
CA GLY A 97 -11.48 -19.99 -7.37
C GLY A 97 -10.26 -20.29 -6.52
N GLY A 98 -9.97 -19.42 -5.55
CA GLY A 98 -8.91 -19.62 -4.57
C GLY A 98 -9.04 -18.56 -3.47
N GLU A 99 -8.63 -18.89 -2.25
CA GLU A 99 -8.51 -17.87 -1.22
C GLU A 99 -7.47 -16.83 -1.64
N PRO A 100 -7.78 -15.53 -1.57
CA PRO A 100 -6.78 -14.49 -1.78
C PRO A 100 -5.56 -14.74 -0.90
N GLY A 101 -4.36 -14.76 -1.48
CA GLY A 101 -3.12 -14.95 -0.73
C GLY A 101 -2.84 -16.40 -0.28
N ALA A 102 -3.37 -17.41 -0.97
CA ALA A 102 -3.06 -18.82 -0.71
C ALA A 102 -1.54 -19.05 -0.51
N GLY A 103 -1.16 -19.34 0.74
CA GLY A 103 0.19 -19.77 1.14
C GLY A 103 1.18 -18.66 1.55
N LYS A 104 0.89 -17.36 1.38
CA LYS A 104 1.90 -16.29 1.60
C LYS A 104 1.60 -15.48 2.85
N CYS A 105 2.20 -15.84 3.99
CA CYS A 105 1.99 -15.16 5.27
C CYS A 105 3.31 -14.88 5.98
N VAL A 106 3.30 -13.87 6.83
CA VAL A 106 4.35 -13.57 7.81
C VAL A 106 3.74 -13.57 9.21
N THR A 107 4.56 -13.68 10.25
CA THR A 107 4.06 -13.64 11.64
C THR A 107 3.60 -12.22 12.01
N GLY A 108 2.64 -12.11 12.94
CA GLY A 108 2.04 -10.82 13.32
C GLY A 108 3.01 -9.79 13.94
N ASP A 109 4.13 -10.25 14.48
CA ASP A 109 5.23 -9.43 15.01
C ASP A 109 6.20 -8.94 13.91
N THR A 110 6.01 -9.34 12.65
CA THR A 110 6.85 -8.91 11.52
C THR A 110 6.85 -7.40 11.41
N ARG A 111 8.04 -6.81 11.47
CA ARG A 111 8.25 -5.36 11.43
C ARG A 111 8.19 -4.86 9.98
N VAL A 112 7.23 -4.00 9.68
CA VAL A 112 7.06 -3.33 8.40
C VAL A 112 7.44 -1.87 8.57
N PHE A 113 8.25 -1.37 7.64
CA PHE A 113 8.67 0.03 7.62
C PHE A 113 7.53 0.93 7.14
N ASP A 114 7.20 1.96 7.93
CA ASP A 114 6.22 2.98 7.59
C ASP A 114 6.93 4.19 6.96
N PRO A 115 6.82 4.43 5.65
CA PRO A 115 7.52 5.53 5.01
C PRO A 115 6.95 6.91 5.39
N ALA A 116 5.76 6.98 6.00
CA ALA A 116 5.19 8.24 6.46
C ALA A 116 5.87 8.73 7.75
N THR A 117 6.15 7.83 8.69
CA THR A 117 6.68 8.19 10.03
C THR A 117 8.13 7.78 10.25
N GLY A 118 8.68 6.86 9.45
CA GLY A 118 10.04 6.33 9.62
C GLY A 118 10.12 5.18 10.60
N ASP A 119 8.98 4.78 11.18
CA ASP A 119 8.92 3.74 12.20
C ASP A 119 8.88 2.33 11.60
N TYR A 120 9.25 1.37 12.43
CA TYR A 120 9.00 -0.05 12.18
C TYR A 120 7.83 -0.54 13.03
N LEU A 121 6.69 -0.73 12.38
CA LEU A 121 5.46 -1.15 13.03
C LEU A 121 5.24 -2.66 12.82
N PRO A 122 4.68 -3.38 13.81
CA PRO A 122 4.27 -4.76 13.57
C PRO A 122 3.22 -4.78 12.46
N ILE A 123 3.21 -5.82 11.62
CA ILE A 123 2.29 -5.93 10.48
C ILE A 123 0.82 -5.82 10.92
N THR A 124 0.50 -6.26 12.14
CA THR A 124 -0.83 -6.15 12.75
C THR A 124 -1.31 -4.70 12.90
N ALA A 125 -0.40 -3.73 13.01
CA ALA A 125 -0.76 -2.31 13.06
C ALA A 125 -1.33 -1.80 11.72
N LEU A 126 -1.17 -2.54 10.62
CA LEU A 126 -1.69 -2.19 9.30
C LEU A 126 -3.16 -2.60 9.10
N ARG A 127 -3.78 -3.34 10.04
CA ARG A 127 -5.13 -3.91 9.89
C ARG A 127 -6.20 -2.86 9.64
N ASP A 128 -6.27 -1.83 10.49
CA ASP A 128 -7.39 -0.89 10.56
C ASP A 128 -6.99 0.53 10.18
N ARG A 129 -5.91 0.68 9.39
CA ARG A 129 -5.41 1.99 9.00
C ARG A 129 -5.08 2.04 7.51
N ALA A 130 -5.37 3.18 6.89
CA ALA A 130 -4.77 3.53 5.61
C ALA A 130 -3.25 3.67 5.83
N ALA A 131 -2.51 2.64 5.44
CA ALA A 131 -1.06 2.61 5.56
C ALA A 131 -0.41 2.62 4.18
N SER A 132 0.78 3.21 4.13
CA SER A 132 1.70 3.00 3.03
C SER A 132 2.86 2.12 3.48
N VAL A 133 3.43 1.38 2.55
CA VAL A 133 4.62 0.57 2.71
C VAL A 133 5.60 0.92 1.60
N LEU A 134 6.85 0.47 1.74
CA LEU A 134 7.81 0.51 0.64
C LEU A 134 7.75 -0.80 -0.13
N SER A 135 7.62 -0.68 -1.45
CA SER A 135 7.69 -1.78 -2.40
C SER A 135 8.88 -1.57 -3.32
N ILE A 136 9.42 -2.66 -3.86
CA ILE A 136 10.49 -2.62 -4.85
C ILE A 136 9.88 -2.68 -6.25
N ASP A 137 10.37 -1.84 -7.16
CA ASP A 137 10.14 -1.99 -8.59
C ASP A 137 11.17 -2.97 -9.17
N GLU A 138 10.72 -4.05 -9.79
CA GLU A 138 11.59 -5.16 -10.20
C GLU A 138 12.51 -4.83 -11.38
N LYS A 139 12.21 -3.77 -12.15
CA LYS A 139 13.01 -3.36 -13.32
C LYS A 139 14.12 -2.40 -12.92
N SER A 140 13.77 -1.39 -12.13
CA SER A 140 14.68 -0.34 -11.66
C SER A 140 15.42 -0.73 -10.38
N LEU A 141 14.89 -1.70 -9.63
CA LEU A 141 15.33 -2.07 -8.28
C LEU A 141 15.27 -0.91 -7.28
N LEU A 142 14.46 0.11 -7.58
CA LEU A 142 14.22 1.25 -6.71
C LEU A 142 12.99 1.03 -5.84
N LEU A 143 13.05 1.58 -4.63
CA LEU A 143 11.92 1.58 -3.71
C LEU A 143 10.94 2.69 -4.08
N HIS A 144 9.65 2.38 -4.01
CA HIS A 144 8.57 3.34 -4.13
C HIS A 144 7.53 3.11 -3.04
N ARG A 145 6.70 4.11 -2.77
CA ARG A 145 5.59 3.98 -1.80
C ARG A 145 4.41 3.28 -2.46
N SER A 146 3.81 2.34 -1.75
CA SER A 146 2.56 1.67 -2.15
C SER A 146 1.55 1.72 -1.02
N SER A 147 0.27 1.83 -1.36
CA SER A 147 -0.83 1.76 -0.38
C SER A 147 -1.18 0.31 -0.04
N VAL A 148 -1.39 0.01 1.24
CA VAL A 148 -2.00 -1.26 1.67
C VAL A 148 -3.49 -1.21 1.34
N GLN A 149 -3.96 -2.14 0.52
CA GLN A 149 -5.36 -2.20 0.07
C GLN A 149 -6.21 -3.14 0.92
N VAL A 150 -5.64 -4.28 1.33
CA VAL A 150 -6.34 -5.33 2.07
C VAL A 150 -5.40 -5.92 3.11
N PHE A 151 -5.94 -6.23 4.29
CA PHE A 151 -5.26 -7.00 5.33
C PHE A 151 -5.91 -8.38 5.47
N HIS A 152 -5.12 -9.44 5.43
CA HIS A 152 -5.59 -10.81 5.58
C HIS A 152 -5.03 -11.45 6.84
N GLU A 153 -5.92 -11.75 7.80
CA GLU A 153 -5.60 -12.59 8.94
C GLU A 153 -5.89 -14.05 8.61
N ARG A 154 -4.87 -14.90 8.71
CA ARG A 154 -4.94 -16.31 8.29
C ARG A 154 -4.87 -17.29 9.46
N GLY A 155 -4.78 -16.78 10.70
CA GLY A 155 -4.68 -17.62 11.89
C GLY A 155 -3.31 -18.29 12.02
N ILE A 156 -3.31 -19.52 12.55
CA ILE A 156 -2.08 -20.25 12.88
C ILE A 156 -1.63 -21.11 11.70
N HIS A 157 -0.40 -20.92 11.26
CA HIS A 157 0.23 -21.71 10.21
C HIS A 157 1.63 -22.16 10.63
N ARG A 158 2.13 -23.23 9.99
CA ARG A 158 3.54 -23.59 10.08
C ARG A 158 4.39 -22.49 9.47
N VAL A 159 5.40 -22.04 10.20
CA VAL A 159 6.36 -21.03 9.75
C VAL A 159 7.79 -21.56 9.80
N ILE A 160 8.65 -20.94 9.01
CA ILE A 160 10.10 -21.06 9.06
C ILE A 160 10.70 -19.72 9.50
N GLU A 161 11.87 -19.76 10.12
CA GLU A 161 12.66 -18.57 10.42
C GLU A 161 13.87 -18.52 9.48
N LEU A 162 14.01 -17.39 8.79
CA LEU A 162 15.19 -17.06 8.01
C LEU A 162 16.00 -16.03 8.77
N ARG A 163 17.30 -16.27 8.91
CA ARG A 163 18.25 -15.34 9.52
C ARG A 163 19.32 -14.98 8.52
N THR A 164 19.43 -13.70 8.21
CA THR A 164 20.50 -13.19 7.34
C THR A 164 21.82 -13.09 8.11
N ARG A 165 22.94 -13.05 7.39
CA ARG A 165 24.27 -12.79 7.97
C ARG A 165 24.34 -11.47 8.75
N LEU A 166 23.51 -10.48 8.38
CA LEU A 166 23.41 -9.18 9.06
C LEU A 166 22.53 -9.23 10.33
N GLY A 167 22.07 -10.41 10.75
CA GLY A 167 21.24 -10.59 11.93
C GLY A 167 19.75 -10.28 11.74
N ARG A 168 19.31 -9.84 10.55
CA ARG A 168 17.89 -9.64 10.25
C ARG A 168 17.17 -10.98 10.21
N THR A 169 16.01 -11.06 10.83
CA THR A 169 15.18 -12.27 10.91
C THR A 169 13.83 -12.05 10.24
N LEU A 170 13.33 -13.07 9.53
CA LEU A 170 11.99 -13.10 8.98
C LEU A 170 11.34 -14.44 9.33
N ARG A 171 10.13 -14.38 9.90
CA ARG A 171 9.31 -15.57 10.18
C ARG A 171 8.10 -15.57 9.27
N CYS A 172 8.02 -16.58 8.40
CA CYS A 172 7.03 -16.63 7.33
C CYS A 172 6.64 -18.06 6.98
N THR A 173 5.55 -18.23 6.22
CA THR A 173 5.19 -19.54 5.66
C THR A 173 6.25 -20.00 4.64
N PRO A 174 6.48 -21.31 4.46
CA PRO A 174 7.44 -21.82 3.49
C PRO A 174 7.22 -21.32 2.06
N ASP A 175 5.95 -21.12 1.65
CA ASP A 175 5.60 -20.64 0.31
C ASP A 175 5.71 -19.12 0.14
N HIS A 176 6.12 -18.39 1.19
CA HIS A 176 6.28 -16.94 1.13
C HIS A 176 7.41 -16.58 0.16
N PRO A 177 7.14 -15.83 -0.93
CA PRO A 177 8.15 -15.53 -1.92
C PRO A 177 9.10 -14.44 -1.40
N LEU A 178 10.39 -14.64 -1.63
CA LEU A 178 11.44 -13.67 -1.38
C LEU A 178 12.17 -13.39 -2.68
N LEU A 179 12.43 -12.11 -2.93
CA LEU A 179 13.20 -11.70 -4.09
C LEU A 179 14.67 -12.06 -3.86
N THR A 180 15.25 -12.80 -4.81
CA THR A 180 16.66 -13.20 -4.85
C THR A 180 17.31 -12.61 -6.10
N GLU A 181 18.61 -12.88 -6.30
CA GLU A 181 19.29 -12.52 -7.54
C GLU A 181 18.77 -13.28 -8.78
N ASP A 182 18.24 -14.49 -8.57
CA ASP A 182 17.64 -15.32 -9.62
C ASP A 182 16.12 -15.09 -9.74
N GLY A 183 15.61 -13.99 -9.17
CA GLY A 183 14.18 -13.67 -9.14
C GLY A 183 13.47 -14.18 -7.87
N TRP A 184 12.14 -14.31 -7.94
CA TRP A 184 11.33 -14.71 -6.79
C TRP A 184 11.44 -16.20 -6.50
N GLN A 185 11.81 -16.54 -5.27
CA GLN A 185 11.90 -17.93 -4.80
C GLN A 185 11.10 -18.10 -3.50
N GLN A 186 10.56 -19.29 -3.26
CA GLN A 186 9.86 -19.58 -2.01
C GLN A 186 10.85 -19.65 -0.84
N ALA A 187 10.49 -19.06 0.29
CA ALA A 187 11.33 -19.05 1.48
C ALA A 187 11.79 -20.46 1.91
N GLY A 188 10.92 -21.47 1.77
CA GLY A 188 11.20 -22.86 2.11
C GLY A 188 12.14 -23.59 1.16
N SER A 189 12.35 -23.10 -0.07
CA SER A 189 13.29 -23.70 -1.02
C SER A 189 14.70 -23.11 -0.91
N LEU A 190 14.86 -21.99 -0.20
CA LEU A 190 16.16 -21.35 -0.02
C LEU A 190 17.09 -22.21 0.83
N LYS A 191 18.36 -22.29 0.40
CA LYS A 191 19.44 -22.92 1.17
C LYS A 191 20.28 -21.88 1.89
N CYS A 192 20.93 -22.27 2.98
CA CYS A 192 21.90 -21.41 3.66
C CYS A 192 22.96 -20.90 2.66
N GLY A 193 23.23 -19.60 2.70
CA GLY A 193 24.10 -18.92 1.74
C GLY A 193 23.36 -18.23 0.59
N ALA A 194 22.08 -18.53 0.35
CA ALA A 194 21.27 -17.81 -0.62
C ALA A 194 21.18 -16.31 -0.28
N ARG A 195 21.21 -15.47 -1.33
CA ARG A 195 21.07 -14.02 -1.21
C ARG A 195 19.63 -13.61 -1.44
N ILE A 196 19.06 -12.90 -0.47
CA ILE A 196 17.75 -12.27 -0.57
C ILE A 196 17.91 -10.75 -0.66
N ALA A 197 17.03 -10.11 -1.41
CA ALA A 197 16.99 -8.66 -1.56
C ALA A 197 16.67 -8.01 -0.20
N SER A 198 17.41 -6.96 0.12
CA SER A 198 17.18 -6.17 1.32
C SER A 198 17.63 -4.74 1.05
N PRO A 199 16.85 -3.73 1.46
CA PRO A 199 17.20 -2.34 1.19
C PRO A 199 18.48 -1.96 1.93
N ARG A 200 19.38 -1.24 1.23
CA ARG A 200 20.59 -0.67 1.82
C ARG A 200 20.28 0.60 2.61
N THR A 201 19.37 1.42 2.08
CA THR A 201 18.96 2.71 2.62
C THR A 201 17.44 2.82 2.54
N LEU A 202 16.84 3.50 3.52
CA LEU A 202 15.41 3.77 3.56
C LEU A 202 15.18 5.28 3.37
N PRO A 203 14.25 5.69 2.47
CA PRO A 203 14.02 7.08 2.11
C PRO A 203 13.14 7.79 3.15
N HIS A 204 13.63 7.96 4.37
CA HIS A 204 12.90 8.67 5.42
C HIS A 204 13.79 9.59 6.25
N PHE A 205 14.92 9.09 6.74
CA PHE A 205 15.92 9.95 7.36
C PHE A 205 16.58 10.74 6.22
N GLY A 206 16.53 12.07 6.32
CA GLY A 206 16.98 12.98 5.26
C GLY A 206 18.42 12.74 4.80
N HIS A 207 18.83 13.45 3.75
CA HIS A 207 20.20 13.33 3.22
C HIS A 207 21.21 14.22 3.94
N GLU A 208 20.75 15.06 4.86
CA GLU A 208 21.61 15.96 5.63
C GLU A 208 22.26 15.21 6.79
N ALA A 209 23.60 15.27 6.85
CA ALA A 209 24.33 14.81 8.01
C ALA A 209 24.12 15.77 9.17
N MET A 210 23.83 15.23 10.36
CA MET A 210 23.81 16.02 11.59
C MET A 210 25.22 16.52 11.89
N THR A 211 25.34 17.73 12.45
CA THR A 211 26.63 18.21 12.94
C THR A 211 27.12 17.36 14.11
N ASP A 212 28.43 17.32 14.32
CA ASP A 212 29.04 16.51 15.36
C ASP A 212 28.51 16.92 16.76
N GLU A 213 28.28 18.22 16.96
CA GLU A 213 27.70 18.78 18.19
C GLU A 213 26.25 18.33 18.38
N SER A 214 25.44 18.26 17.32
CA SER A 214 24.06 17.74 17.40
C SER A 214 24.05 16.28 17.83
N ILE A 215 24.95 15.47 17.25
CA ILE A 215 25.09 14.06 17.58
C ILE A 215 25.52 13.89 19.04
N LYS A 216 26.56 14.62 19.45
CA LYS A 216 27.09 14.56 20.83
C LYS A 216 26.07 15.04 21.85
N LEU A 217 25.26 16.06 21.55
CA LEU A 217 24.18 16.52 22.43
C LEU A 217 23.13 15.44 22.64
N ILE A 218 22.63 14.82 21.56
CA ILE A 218 21.65 13.73 21.66
C ILE A 218 22.25 12.54 22.42
N ALA A 219 23.48 12.14 22.09
CA ALA A 219 24.17 11.06 22.77
C ALA A 219 24.34 11.33 24.27
N SER A 220 24.67 12.57 24.64
CA SER A 220 24.82 12.99 26.04
C SER A 220 23.49 12.96 26.79
N ILE A 221 22.39 13.37 26.15
CA ILE A 221 21.05 13.32 26.74
C ILE A 221 20.58 11.87 26.94
N LEU A 222 20.81 11.00 25.94
CA LEU A 222 20.36 9.61 25.98
C LEU A 222 21.14 8.73 26.96
N SER A 223 22.40 9.06 27.23
CA SER A 223 23.29 8.29 28.12
C SER A 223 23.14 8.71 29.57
N ASP A 224 23.64 9.90 29.90
CA ASP A 224 23.84 10.38 31.27
C ASP A 224 23.15 11.73 31.53
N GLY A 225 22.18 12.07 30.68
CA GLY A 225 21.49 13.34 30.70
C GLY A 225 20.02 13.27 31.11
N SER A 226 19.44 14.45 31.31
CA SER A 226 18.02 14.68 31.50
C SER A 226 17.59 15.86 30.65
N ALA A 227 16.38 15.80 30.10
CA ALA A 227 15.77 16.89 29.34
C ALA A 227 14.38 17.27 29.89
N GLN A 228 14.10 16.97 31.16
CA GLN A 228 12.77 17.17 31.76
C GLN A 228 12.44 18.65 31.98
N SER A 229 13.25 19.34 32.77
CA SER A 229 13.08 20.77 33.11
C SER A 229 14.23 21.65 32.62
N ALA A 230 15.39 21.03 32.38
CA ALA A 230 16.57 21.60 31.76
C ALA A 230 17.31 20.46 31.06
N ILE A 231 18.22 20.81 30.14
CA ILE A 231 19.17 19.85 29.58
C ILE A 231 20.36 19.78 30.54
N ASP A 232 20.42 18.70 31.31
CA ASP A 232 21.48 18.41 32.26
C ASP A 232 22.25 17.16 31.82
N VAL A 233 23.57 17.13 32.01
CA VAL A 233 24.44 15.97 31.77
C VAL A 233 25.34 15.80 32.98
N THR A 234 25.36 14.61 33.59
CA THR A 234 26.25 14.33 34.73
C THR A 234 27.40 13.44 34.29
N THR A 235 28.64 13.90 34.38
CA THR A 235 29.81 13.10 34.00
C THR A 235 31.04 13.41 34.85
N ALA A 236 31.89 12.41 35.04
CA ALA A 236 33.22 12.54 35.65
C ALA A 236 34.34 12.57 34.60
N LEU A 237 34.02 12.38 33.32
CA LEU A 237 35.00 12.31 32.23
C LEU A 237 35.37 13.72 31.77
N SER A 238 36.66 14.05 31.85
CA SER A 238 37.18 15.35 31.42
C SER A 238 37.02 15.60 29.92
N GLY A 239 37.19 14.57 29.08
CA GLY A 239 37.03 14.69 27.62
C GLY A 239 35.61 15.08 27.19
N VAL A 240 34.59 14.69 27.96
CA VAL A 240 33.19 15.06 27.69
C VAL A 240 32.95 16.54 28.00
N GLN A 241 33.69 17.14 28.92
CA GLN A 241 33.51 18.55 29.28
C GLN A 241 33.76 19.50 28.10
N ASP A 242 34.78 19.22 27.28
CA ASP A 242 35.10 20.05 26.11
C ASP A 242 34.05 19.89 25.01
N ASP A 243 33.56 18.66 24.80
CA ASP A 243 32.42 18.41 23.92
C ASP A 243 31.15 19.17 24.38
N LEU A 244 30.85 19.17 25.68
CA LEU A 244 29.69 19.90 26.23
C LEU A 244 29.83 21.42 26.04
N ARG A 245 31.05 21.97 26.08
CA ARG A 245 31.29 23.39 25.77
C ARG A 245 31.09 23.68 24.29
N ALA A 246 31.66 22.87 23.41
CA ALA A 246 31.49 23.02 21.96
C ALA A 246 30.02 22.93 21.55
N ILE A 247 29.26 22.01 22.18
CA ILE A 247 27.81 21.94 22.03
C ILE A 247 27.15 23.25 22.48
N ALA A 248 27.50 23.76 23.66
CA ALA A 248 26.88 24.99 24.17
C ALA A 248 27.12 26.16 23.20
N ASP A 249 28.33 26.32 22.69
CA ASP A 249 28.68 27.36 21.73
C ASP A 249 27.93 27.20 20.40
N ALA A 250 27.91 25.98 19.84
CA ALA A 250 27.26 25.68 18.55
C ALA A 250 25.74 25.96 18.56
N PHE A 251 25.10 25.82 19.72
CA PHE A 251 23.67 26.05 19.91
C PHE A 251 23.33 27.39 20.58
N GLY A 252 24.31 28.28 20.78
CA GLY A 252 24.08 29.58 21.44
C GLY A 252 23.55 29.45 22.88
N MET A 253 24.04 28.45 23.61
CA MET A 253 23.70 28.18 24.99
C MET A 253 24.88 28.47 25.92
N ARG A 254 24.58 28.71 27.20
CA ARG A 254 25.57 28.81 28.27
C ARG A 254 25.65 27.49 29.01
N LEU A 255 26.85 26.95 29.18
CA LEU A 255 27.08 25.78 30.02
C LEU A 255 27.36 26.21 31.47
N THR A 256 26.60 25.67 32.43
CA THR A 256 26.83 25.89 33.88
C THR A 256 27.25 24.57 34.52
N ALA A 257 28.38 24.55 35.24
CA ALA A 257 28.83 23.36 35.96
C ALA A 257 28.48 23.46 37.45
N TYR A 258 28.01 22.35 38.02
CA TYR A 258 27.70 22.18 39.43
C TYR A 258 28.50 20.99 39.98
N GLU A 259 29.24 21.21 41.07
CA GLU A 259 29.97 20.14 41.74
C GLU A 259 29.02 19.29 42.58
N LYS A 260 29.25 17.97 42.58
CA LYS A 260 28.50 17.05 43.45
C LYS A 260 29.34 16.73 44.71
N PRO A 261 28.81 16.98 45.92
CA PRO A 261 29.60 16.84 47.16
C PRO A 261 30.13 15.44 47.47
N ARG A 262 29.60 14.39 46.83
CA ARG A 262 29.82 12.98 47.20
C ARG A 262 30.56 12.17 46.13
N ASN A 263 30.91 12.75 44.99
CA ASN A 263 31.69 12.04 43.96
C ASN A 263 32.47 13.01 43.05
N ALA A 264 33.38 12.45 42.26
CA ALA A 264 34.16 13.20 41.27
C ALA A 264 33.35 13.66 40.04
N ALA A 265 32.05 13.37 39.99
CA ALA A 265 31.21 13.74 38.86
C ALA A 265 30.72 15.19 39.00
N ARG A 266 30.60 15.85 37.85
CA ARG A 266 30.04 17.20 37.75
C ARG A 266 28.74 17.13 36.97
N GLN A 267 27.77 17.94 37.38
CA GLN A 267 26.55 18.16 36.62
C GLN A 267 26.74 19.40 35.75
N TYR A 268 26.55 19.26 34.45
CA TYR A 268 26.59 20.34 33.49
C TYR A 268 25.16 20.63 33.03
N ARG A 269 24.75 21.89 33.08
CA ARG A 269 23.44 22.37 32.64
C ARG A 269 23.60 23.28 31.46
N PHE A 270 22.93 22.97 30.37
CA PHE A 270 22.77 23.91 29.25
C PHE A 270 21.66 24.89 29.59
N VAL A 271 21.98 26.18 29.48
CA VAL A 271 21.06 27.29 29.72
C VAL A 271 20.96 28.08 28.42
N SER A 272 19.77 28.14 27.82
CA SER A 272 19.54 28.97 26.64
C SER A 272 19.93 30.42 26.94
N MET A 273 20.71 31.05 26.06
CA MET A 273 21.18 32.43 26.25
C MET A 273 20.14 33.50 25.87
N ASN A 274 18.91 33.07 25.59
CA ASN A 274 17.94 33.87 24.86
C ASN A 274 16.89 34.56 25.77
N ASP A 275 16.59 35.80 25.42
CA ASP A 275 15.78 36.80 26.13
C ASP A 275 14.30 36.35 26.23
N ALA A 276 13.49 37.02 27.04
CA ALA A 276 12.07 36.72 27.17
C ALA A 276 11.32 36.70 25.81
N ALA A 277 11.80 37.46 24.83
CA ALA A 277 11.29 37.51 23.46
C ALA A 277 11.49 36.19 22.69
N ASP A 278 12.68 35.60 22.74
CA ASP A 278 13.01 34.37 22.03
C ASP A 278 12.26 33.14 22.57
N ARG A 279 12.03 33.08 23.89
CA ARG A 279 11.16 32.06 24.48
C ARG A 279 9.72 32.20 23.97
N ALA A 280 9.27 33.42 23.74
CA ALA A 280 7.95 33.66 23.17
C ALA A 280 7.90 33.22 21.70
N ASP A 281 8.95 33.48 20.92
CA ASP A 281 9.06 33.03 19.52
C ASP A 281 9.15 31.50 19.39
N ALA A 282 10.03 30.84 20.14
CA ALA A 282 10.12 29.38 20.14
C ALA A 282 8.80 28.72 20.58
N ARG A 283 8.09 29.30 21.56
CA ARG A 283 6.73 28.85 21.95
C ARG A 283 5.72 29.07 20.83
N ARG A 284 5.79 30.20 20.11
CA ARG A 284 4.92 30.48 18.95
C ARG A 284 5.17 29.47 17.83
N GLU A 285 6.43 29.20 17.50
CA GLU A 285 6.81 28.23 16.47
C GLU A 285 6.41 26.80 16.85
N PHE A 286 6.73 26.38 18.07
CA PHE A 286 6.30 25.08 18.59
C PHE A 286 4.78 24.94 18.57
N ALA A 287 4.03 25.95 19.05
CA ALA A 287 2.58 25.94 19.01
C ALA A 287 2.04 25.90 17.57
N ALA A 288 2.68 26.60 16.63
CA ALA A 288 2.30 26.57 15.22
C ALA A 288 2.55 25.19 14.60
N ALA A 289 3.69 24.57 14.89
CA ALA A 289 4.02 23.22 14.46
C ALA A 289 3.03 22.19 15.05
N LEU A 290 2.75 22.28 16.36
CA LEU A 290 1.81 21.42 17.05
C LEU A 290 0.38 21.52 16.45
N ARG A 291 -0.09 22.74 16.21
CA ARG A 291 -1.39 23.00 15.56
C ARG A 291 -1.46 22.46 14.13
N ARG A 292 -0.35 22.49 13.40
CA ARG A 292 -0.24 21.96 12.03
C ARG A 292 -0.30 20.43 12.06
N THR A 293 0.50 19.79 12.90
CA THR A 293 0.52 18.34 13.09
C THR A 293 -0.84 17.81 13.52
N ARG A 294 -1.50 18.46 14.50
CA ARG A 294 -2.86 18.10 14.92
C ARG A 294 -3.87 18.18 13.77
N ARG A 295 -3.82 19.25 12.95
CA ARG A 295 -4.70 19.39 11.78
C ARG A 295 -4.48 18.27 10.77
N ASN A 296 -3.22 17.94 10.48
CA ASN A 296 -2.87 16.86 9.55
C ASN A 296 -3.29 15.48 10.05
N LEU A 297 -3.25 15.26 11.36
CA LEU A 297 -3.71 14.01 11.99
C LEU A 297 -5.23 13.95 12.19
N HIS A 298 -5.97 15.01 11.82
CA HIS A 298 -7.42 15.13 11.97
C HIS A 298 -7.94 14.77 13.37
N CYS A 299 -7.17 15.08 14.41
CA CYS A 299 -7.47 14.67 15.78
C CYS A 299 -7.79 15.86 16.70
N SER A 300 -8.59 15.62 17.73
CA SER A 300 -8.80 16.62 18.79
C SER A 300 -7.53 16.78 19.63
N TRP A 301 -7.43 17.86 20.40
CA TRP A 301 -6.30 18.04 21.33
C TRP A 301 -6.29 16.98 22.44
N GLN A 302 -7.47 16.52 22.88
CA GLN A 302 -7.60 15.41 23.83
C GLN A 302 -7.11 14.08 23.25
N GLU A 303 -7.47 13.80 21.99
CA GLU A 303 -7.01 12.61 21.25
C GLU A 303 -5.49 12.65 21.05
N TRP A 304 -4.95 13.80 20.66
CA TRP A 304 -3.51 14.01 20.48
C TRP A 304 -2.74 13.80 21.78
N ALA A 305 -3.19 14.42 22.88
CA ALA A 305 -2.57 14.29 24.20
C ALA A 305 -2.55 12.82 24.68
N ARG A 306 -3.66 12.11 24.46
CA ARG A 306 -3.78 10.68 24.78
C ARG A 306 -2.79 9.83 23.97
N ARG A 307 -2.62 10.12 22.68
CA ARG A 307 -1.65 9.42 21.80
C ARG A 307 -0.19 9.75 22.13
N ALA A 308 0.07 10.99 22.53
CA ALA A 308 1.40 11.46 22.92
C ALA A 308 1.77 11.12 24.37
N ASN A 309 0.89 10.44 25.11
CA ASN A 309 1.02 10.14 26.53
C ASN A 309 1.27 11.39 27.40
N GLY A 310 0.66 12.53 27.03
CA GLY A 310 0.79 13.83 27.69
C GLY A 310 -0.51 14.30 28.34
N SER A 311 -0.40 15.22 29.32
CA SER A 311 -1.58 15.81 29.97
C SER A 311 -2.21 16.90 29.10
N PHE A 312 -3.52 16.81 28.87
CA PHE A 312 -4.29 17.83 28.14
C PHE A 312 -4.20 19.22 28.79
N GLY A 313 -4.05 19.30 30.11
CA GLY A 313 -3.93 20.57 30.83
C GLY A 313 -2.60 21.31 30.61
N LEU A 314 -1.62 20.68 29.95
CA LEU A 314 -0.31 21.26 29.62
C LEU A 314 -0.23 21.78 28.17
N LEU A 315 -1.31 21.67 27.39
CA LEU A 315 -1.43 22.06 25.98
C LEU A 315 -2.36 23.27 25.81
#